data_AF-A0A2E5VKQ6-F1
#
_entry.id   AF-A0A2E5VKQ6-F1
#
_cell.length_a   1.000
_cell.length_b   1.000
_cell.length_c   1.000
_cell.angle_alpha   90.00
_cell.angle_beta   90.00
_cell.angle_gamma   90.00
#
_symmetry.space_group_name_H-M   'P 1'
#
loop_
_entity.id
_entity.type
_entity.pdbx_description
1 polymer ?
#
loop_
_entity_poly.entity_id
_entity_poly.type
_entity_poly.pdbx_seq_one_letter_code
_entity_poly.pdbx_strand_id
1 'polypeptide(L)' 'HAAAQYKLGNCYFRGIGVADDDVAAYAWHSVAAASGYEKARNMLGVTKSMLTASELEKGEAMAREISERIEKRRAGRAE' A
#
# COMPACT_ATOMS: atom_id res chain seq x y z
N HIS A 1 5.84 -6.35 -8.14
CA HIS A 1 6.47 -7.19 -7.09
C HIS A 1 5.94 -6.80 -5.72
N ALA A 2 5.24 -7.71 -5.04
CA ALA A 2 4.57 -7.42 -3.78
C ALA A 2 5.53 -7.06 -2.63
N ALA A 3 6.72 -7.66 -2.60
CA ALA A 3 7.76 -7.32 -1.62
C ALA A 3 8.27 -5.87 -1.75
N ALA A 4 8.31 -5.33 -2.97
CA ALA A 4 8.72 -3.94 -3.20
C ALA A 4 7.65 -2.94 -2.73
N GLN A 5 6.37 -3.24 -3.02
CA GLN A 5 5.23 -2.47 -2.52
C GLN A 5 5.20 -2.47 -0.98
N TYR A 6 5.42 -3.63 -0.35
CA TYR A 6 5.52 -3.74 1.10
C TYR A 6 6.66 -2.90 1.69
N LYS A 7 7.86 -2.95 1.10
CA LYS A 7 9.00 -2.14 1.55
C LYS A 7 8.71 -0.65 1.41
N LEU A 8 8.04 -0.23 0.34
CA LEU A 8 7.63 1.16 0.17
C LEU A 8 6.61 1.59 1.23
N GLY A 9 5.63 0.75 1.54
CA GLY A 9 4.72 0.98 2.67
C GLY A 9 5.46 1.13 4.00
N ASN A 10 6.50 0.32 4.23
CA ASN A 10 7.34 0.47 5.42
C ASN A 10 8.16 1.76 5.44
N CYS A 11 8.55 2.30 4.28
CA CYS A 11 9.24 3.59 4.22
C CYS A 11 8.30 4.72 4.64
N TYR A 12 7.06 4.73 4.17
CA TYR A 12 6.03 5.69 4.60
C TYR A 12 5.68 5.50 6.09
N PHE A 13 5.55 4.26 6.54
CA PHE A 13 5.25 3.97 7.96
C PHE A 13 6.36 4.42 8.92
N ARG A 14 7.62 4.43 8.47
CA ARG A 14 8.78 4.74 9.31
C ARG A 14 9.43 6.09 8.98
N GLY A 15 8.89 6.84 8.02
CA GLY A 15 9.51 8.07 7.51
C GLY A 15 10.93 7.87 6.93
N ILE A 16 11.21 6.73 6.29
CA ILE A 16 12.55 6.44 5.76
C ILE A 16 12.69 7.02 4.35
N GLY A 17 13.36 8.18 4.26
CA GLY A 17 13.61 8.86 2.99
C GLY A 17 12.37 9.51 2.37
N VAL A 18 11.24 9.46 3.07
CA VAL A 18 9.97 10.13 2.77
C VAL A 18 9.39 10.65 4.08
N ALA A 19 8.49 11.63 4.02
CA ALA A 19 7.70 12.00 5.19
C ALA A 19 6.88 10.80 5.67
N ASP A 20 6.69 10.69 6.99
CA ASP A 20 5.79 9.69 7.54
C ASP A 20 4.36 9.96 7.05
N ASP A 21 3.70 8.90 6.61
CA ASP A 21 2.33 8.96 6.12
C ASP A 21 1.68 7.59 6.27
N ASP A 22 0.90 7.44 7.35
CA ASP A 22 0.21 6.19 7.66
C ASP A 22 -0.86 5.83 6.62
N VAL A 23 -1.45 6.83 5.96
CA VAL A 23 -2.45 6.63 4.89
C VAL A 23 -1.77 6.00 3.67
N ALA A 24 -0.63 6.58 3.26
CA ALA A 24 0.18 6.04 2.18
C ALA A 24 0.75 4.65 2.54
N ALA A 25 1.21 4.46 3.78
CA ALA A 25 1.69 3.17 4.25
C ALA A 25 0.62 2.08 4.13
N TYR A 26 -0.59 2.35 4.65
CA TYR A 26 -1.74 1.46 4.52
C TYR A 26 -2.06 1.16 3.06
N ALA A 27 -2.06 2.16 2.18
CA ALA A 27 -2.37 1.97 0.78
C ALA A 27 -1.39 1.00 0.09
N TRP A 28 -0.09 1.19 0.33
CA TRP A 28 0.95 0.31 -0.20
C TRP A 28 0.93 -1.11 0.40
N HIS A 29 0.66 -1.23 1.70
CA HIS A 29 0.46 -2.53 2.34
C HIS A 29 -0.78 -3.25 1.82
N SER A 30 -1.86 -2.52 1.53
CA SER A 30 -3.10 -3.08 0.97
C SER A 30 -2.85 -3.68 -0.42
N VAL A 31 -2.17 -2.94 -1.30
CA VAL A 31 -1.81 -3.43 -2.64
C VAL A 31 -0.89 -4.65 -2.57
N ALA A 32 0.10 -4.63 -1.66
CA ALA A 32 1.00 -5.76 -1.47
C ALA A 32 0.27 -7.00 -0.90
N ALA A 33 -0.67 -6.80 0.01
CA ALA A 33 -1.50 -7.87 0.58
C ALA A 33 -2.44 -8.46 -0.48
N ALA A 34 -3.03 -7.63 -1.34
CA ALA A 34 -3.87 -8.07 -2.47
C ALA A 34 -3.07 -8.91 -3.48
N SER A 35 -1.76 -8.67 -3.59
CA SER A 35 -0.84 -9.47 -4.40
C SER A 35 -0.38 -10.78 -3.71
N GLY A 36 -0.97 -11.15 -2.58
CA GLY A 36 -0.68 -12.39 -1.85
C GLY A 36 0.50 -12.32 -0.87
N TYR A 37 1.00 -11.13 -0.53
CA TYR A 37 2.15 -11.01 0.37
C TYR A 37 1.73 -11.05 1.84
N GLU A 38 1.98 -12.18 2.51
CA GLU A 38 1.55 -12.43 3.90
C GLU A 38 2.06 -11.38 4.89
N LYS A 39 3.31 -10.94 4.76
CA LYS A 39 3.87 -9.88 5.63
C LYS A 39 3.13 -8.54 5.49
N ALA A 40 2.64 -8.23 4.29
CA ALA A 40 1.83 -7.04 4.07
C ALA A 40 0.43 -7.19 4.68
N ARG A 41 -0.17 -8.38 4.67
CA ARG A 41 -1.44 -8.62 5.35
C ARG A 41 -1.35 -8.37 6.86
N ASN A 42 -0.25 -8.77 7.47
CA ASN A 42 0.00 -8.48 8.90
C ASN A 42 0.16 -6.97 9.15
N MET A 43 0.93 -6.27 8.31
CA MET A 43 1.11 -4.81 8.46
C MET A 43 -0.13 -4.00 8.14
N LEU A 44 -0.97 -4.48 7.22
CA LEU A 44 -2.24 -3.86 6.94
C LEU A 44 -3.13 -3.77 8.19
N GLY A 45 -3.13 -4.80 9.03
CA GLY A 45 -3.87 -4.78 10.31
C GLY A 45 -3.30 -3.76 11.30
N VAL A 46 -1.97 -3.61 11.34
CA VAL A 46 -1.29 -2.64 12.22
C VAL A 46 -1.58 -1.23 11.76
N THR A 47 -1.33 -0.91 10.48
CA THR A 47 -1.57 0.43 9.93
C THR A 47 -3.05 0.80 9.98
N LYS A 48 -3.96 -0.16 9.75
CA LYS A 48 -5.41 0.08 9.87
C LYS A 48 -5.82 0.49 11.29
N SER A 49 -5.16 -0.06 12.31
CA SER A 49 -5.46 0.27 13.71
C SER A 49 -4.95 1.65 14.12
N MET A 50 -4.03 2.24 13.36
CA MET A 50 -3.47 3.57 13.61
C MET A 50 -4.25 4.68 12.89
N LEU A 51 -5.04 4.33 11.88
CA LEU A 51 -5.80 5.27 11.07
C LEU A 51 -7.20 5.53 11.65
N THR A 52 -7.65 6.78 11.52
CA THR A 52 -9.07 7.12 11.72
C THR A 52 -9.93 6.63 10.55
N ALA A 53 -11.26 6.62 10.70
CA ALA A 53 -12.18 6.23 9.63
C ALA A 53 -11.99 7.07 8.35
N SER A 54 -11.80 8.39 8.49
CA SER A 54 -11.60 9.29 7.35
C SER A 54 -10.27 9.04 6.63
N GLU A 55 -9.23 8.70 7.38
CA GLU A 55 -7.92 8.37 6.84
C GLU A 55 -7.91 6.99 6.17
N LEU A 56 -8.66 6.04 6.73
CA LEU A 56 -8.87 4.73 6.14
C LEU A 56 -9.56 4.84 4.77
N GLU A 57 -10.61 5.64 4.64
CA GLU A 57 -11.27 5.88 3.35
C GLU A 57 -10.30 6.44 2.30
N LYS A 58 -9.44 7.39 2.70
CA LYS A 58 -8.38 7.93 1.82
C LYS A 58 -7.37 6.84 1.43
N GLY A 59 -6.96 6.02 2.39
CA GLY A 59 -6.01 4.93 2.17
C GLY A 59 -6.56 3.86 1.23
N GLU A 60 -7.84 3.50 1.37
CA GLU A 60 -8.54 2.56 0.49
C GLU A 60 -8.68 3.13 -0.94
N ALA A 61 -9.06 4.40 -1.07
CA ALA A 61 -9.13 5.07 -2.37
C ALA A 61 -7.76 5.09 -3.07
N MET A 62 -6.70 5.42 -2.32
CA MET A 62 -5.33 5.41 -2.84
C MET A 62 -4.87 4.00 -3.22
N ALA A 63 -5.17 2.99 -2.41
CA ALA A 63 -4.83 1.59 -2.70
C ALA A 63 -5.47 1.10 -4.00
N ARG A 64 -6.74 1.50 -4.23
CA ARG A 64 -7.48 1.20 -5.46
C ARG A 64 -6.79 1.81 -6.67
N GLU A 65 -6.48 3.11 -6.62
CA GLU A 65 -5.80 3.80 -7.71
C GLU A 65 -4.42 3.20 -8.02
N ILE A 66 -3.64 2.91 -6.99
CA ILE A 66 -2.32 2.27 -7.14
C ILE A 66 -2.46 0.92 -7.83
N SER A 67 -3.41 0.09 -7.39
CA SER A 67 -3.64 -1.24 -7.96
C SER A 67 -4.02 -1.15 -9.44
N GLU A 68 -4.97 -0.26 -9.79
CA GLU A 68 -5.37 -0.04 -11.18
C GLU A 68 -4.19 0.43 -12.05
N ARG A 69 -3.36 1.34 -11.54
CA ARG A 69 -2.18 1.83 -12.27
C ARG A 69 -1.15 0.74 -12.49
N ILE A 70 -0.95 -0.14 -11.51
CA ILE A 70 0.00 -1.25 -11.61
C ILE A 70 -0.48 -2.28 -12.62
N GLU A 71 -1.77 -2.63 -12.59
CA GLU A 71 -2.36 -3.57 -13.56
C GLU A 71 -2.33 -2.99 -14.97
N LYS A 72 -2.66 -1.71 -15.18
CA LYS A 72 -2.53 -1.05 -16.49
C LYS A 72 -1.09 -1.08 -17.02
N ARG A 73 -0.11 -0.79 -16.16
CA ARG A 73 1.34 -0.86 -16.52
C ARG A 73 1.84 -2.28 -16.77
N ARG A 74 1.12 -3.28 -16.29
CA ARG A 74 1.40 -4.70 -16.53
C ARG A 74 0.78 -5.14 -17.85
N ALA A 75 -0.47 -4.75 -18.11
CA ALA A 75 -1.20 -5.04 -19.34
C ALA A 75 -0.53 -4.42 -20.58
N GLY A 76 -0.16 -3.14 -20.53
CA GLY A 76 0.51 -2.46 -21.65
C GLY A 76 1.99 -2.81 -21.84
N ARG A 77 2.54 -3.74 -21.04
CA ARG A 77 3.90 -4.29 -21.23
C ARG A 77 3.90 -5.68 -21.86
N ALA A 78 2.71 -6.24 -22.12
CA ALA A 78 2.54 -7.54 -22.76
C ALA A 78 2.37 -7.43 -24.30
N GLU A 79 2.58 -6.24 -24.88
CA GLU A 79 2.51 -5.96 -26.32
C GLU A 79 3.90 -5.79 -26.92
#